data_AF-A0A2D6XE97-F1
#
_entry.id   AF-A0A2D6XE97-F1
#
_cell.length_a   1.000
_cell.length_b   1.000
_cell.length_c   1.000
_cell.angle_alpha   90.00
_cell.angle_beta   90.00
_cell.angle_gamma   90.00
#
_symmetry.space_group_name_H-M   'P 1'
#
loop_
_entity.id
_entity.type
_entity.pdbx_description
1 polymer ?
#
loop_
_entity_poly.entity_id
_entity_poly.type
_entity_poly.pdbx_seq_one_letter_code
_entity_poly.pdbx_strand_id
1 'polypeptide(L)'
;MAQTNRIGRHMTTIESINGRIYVRYWDTDVVQFDNQWITLDHGGYKTQTTKLRMNQTASQFGLGFGVYQKNYKWFVTCPQGDVIPWGSGRRVTLSRIKQ
;
A
#
# COMPACT_ATOMS: atom_id res chain seq x y z
N MET A 1 -13.74 -12.20 19.55
CA MET A 1 -12.65 -11.21 19.74
C MET A 1 -11.63 -11.47 18.63
N ALA A 2 -11.53 -10.56 17.65
CA ALA A 2 -10.67 -10.77 16.48
C ALA A 2 -9.20 -10.58 16.88
N GLN A 3 -8.39 -11.62 16.68
CA GLN A 3 -6.97 -11.62 17.05
C GLN A 3 -6.17 -10.70 16.12
N THR A 4 -5.83 -9.50 16.60
CA THR A 4 -4.77 -8.62 16.09
C THR A 4 -3.40 -9.19 16.46
N ASN A 5 -3.05 -10.38 15.95
CA ASN A 5 -1.75 -10.96 16.24
C ASN A 5 -1.19 -11.69 15.02
N ARG A 6 -0.53 -10.94 14.12
CA ARG A 6 0.52 -11.41 13.18
C ARG A 6 1.11 -10.22 12.40
N ILE A 7 1.65 -9.23 13.09
CA ILE A 7 2.70 -8.36 12.52
C ILE A 7 4.00 -8.72 13.23
N GLY A 8 4.58 -9.84 12.80
CA GLY A 8 5.86 -10.29 13.31
C GLY A 8 6.97 -9.31 12.94
N ARG A 9 7.57 -8.68 13.96
CA ARG A 9 8.98 -8.25 14.03
C ARG A 9 9.49 -7.15 13.07
N HIS A 10 8.67 -6.52 12.25
CA HIS A 10 9.14 -5.40 11.43
C HIS A 10 8.20 -4.21 11.50
N MET A 11 8.59 -3.20 12.31
CA MET A 11 8.22 -1.77 12.38
C MET A 11 7.08 -1.32 11.45
N THR A 12 5.94 -2.01 11.49
CA THR A 12 4.78 -1.74 10.65
C THR A 12 3.61 -1.54 11.61
N THR A 13 3.17 -0.31 11.75
CA THR A 13 2.07 0.07 12.63
C THR A 13 0.84 0.30 11.77
N ILE A 14 -0.29 -0.27 12.19
CA ILE A 14 -1.57 -0.07 11.52
C ILE A 14 -2.42 0.80 12.43
N GLU A 15 -2.83 1.95 11.94
CA GLU A 15 -3.66 2.89 12.66
C GLU A 15 -4.95 3.11 11.87
N SER A 16 -6.11 3.01 12.52
CA SER A 16 -7.40 3.32 11.92
C SER A 16 -7.94 4.61 12.53
N ILE A 17 -7.96 5.69 11.75
CA ILE A 17 -8.40 7.03 12.19
C ILE A 17 -9.52 7.49 11.26
N ASN A 18 -10.69 7.79 11.81
CA ASN A 18 -11.85 8.32 11.06
C ASN A 18 -12.25 7.50 9.83
N GLY A 19 -12.20 6.17 9.92
CA GLY A 19 -12.57 5.27 8.80
C GLY A 19 -11.47 5.05 7.76
N ARG A 20 -10.32 5.72 7.90
CA ARG A 20 -9.13 5.50 7.08
C ARG A 20 -8.13 4.63 7.82
N ILE A 21 -7.54 3.69 7.11
CA ILE A 21 -6.48 2.83 7.63
C ILE A 21 -5.15 3.34 7.09
N TYR A 22 -4.21 3.57 8.00
CA TYR A 22 -2.86 4.01 7.74
C TYR A 22 -1.91 2.89 8.16
N VAL A 23 -1.09 2.45 7.22
CA VAL A 23 -0.03 1.47 7.46
C VAL A 23 1.29 2.22 7.41
N ARG A 24 1.85 2.49 8.58
CA ARG A 24 3.15 3.13 8.75
C ARG A 24 4.24 2.09 8.75
N TYR A 25 5.25 2.28 7.92
CA TYR A 25 6.50 1.52 7.96
C TYR A 25 7.63 2.47 8.38
N TRP A 26 8.26 2.19 9.51
CA TRP A 26 9.22 3.07 10.20
C TRP A 26 8.62 4.44 10.53
N ASP A 27 8.78 5.43 9.64
CA ASP A 27 8.35 6.82 9.80
C ASP A 27 7.47 7.29 8.62
N THR A 28 7.16 6.39 7.68
CA THR A 28 6.38 6.73 6.48
C THR A 28 5.11 5.89 6.41
N ASP A 29 3.99 6.54 6.18
CA ASP A 29 2.71 5.89 5.90
C ASP A 29 2.69 5.31 4.48
N VAL A 30 3.14 4.06 4.35
CA VAL A 30 3.36 3.42 3.04
C VAL A 30 2.09 3.08 2.30
N VAL A 31 1.03 2.77 3.05
CA VAL A 31 -0.30 2.48 2.48
C VAL A 31 -1.32 3.22 3.31
N GLN A 32 -2.20 3.96 2.64
CA GLN A 32 -3.35 4.59 3.25
C GLN A 32 -4.55 4.18 2.42
N PHE A 33 -5.60 3.69 3.05
CA PHE A 33 -6.78 3.33 2.29
C PHE A 33 -8.05 3.61 3.07
N ASP A 34 -9.09 3.87 2.28
CA ASP A 34 -10.45 4.12 2.71
C ASP A 34 -11.37 3.16 1.93
N ASN A 35 -12.67 3.32 2.10
CA ASN A 35 -13.66 2.64 1.28
C ASN A 35 -13.58 3.07 -0.19
N GLN A 36 -13.20 4.32 -0.46
CA GLN A 36 -13.22 4.86 -1.83
C GLN A 36 -11.86 4.85 -2.54
N TRP A 37 -10.76 5.07 -1.80
CA TRP A 37 -9.43 5.34 -2.38
C TRP A 37 -8.34 4.55 -1.66
N ILE A 38 -7.29 4.20 -2.39
CA ILE A 38 -6.06 3.61 -1.86
C ILE A 38 -4.91 4.51 -2.29
N THR A 39 -4.18 5.08 -1.35
CA THR A 39 -2.98 5.88 -1.57
C THR A 39 -1.75 5.09 -1.14
N LEU A 40 -0.78 4.96 -2.04
CA LEU A 40 0.51 4.35 -1.76
C LEU A 40 1.59 5.43 -1.73
N ASP A 41 2.47 5.39 -0.74
CA ASP A 41 3.59 6.31 -0.58
C ASP A 41 4.86 5.52 -0.33
N HIS A 42 5.92 5.74 -1.11
CA HIS A 42 7.19 5.06 -0.86
C HIS A 42 8.14 5.87 0.04
N GLY A 43 7.74 7.05 0.52
CA GLY A 43 8.50 7.88 1.46
C GLY A 43 9.78 8.49 0.91
N GLY A 44 10.00 8.42 -0.41
CA GLY A 44 11.30 8.69 -1.03
C GLY A 44 12.21 7.46 -1.18
N TYR A 45 11.84 6.32 -0.59
CA TYR A 45 12.62 5.08 -0.63
C TYR A 45 11.95 4.00 -1.48
N LYS A 46 12.34 3.94 -2.76
CA LYS A 46 11.91 2.88 -3.71
C LYS A 46 12.72 1.59 -3.52
N THR A 47 12.59 0.95 -2.36
CA THR A 47 13.32 -0.28 -2.01
C THR A 47 12.46 -1.53 -2.10
N GLN A 48 13.09 -2.70 -2.24
CA GLN A 48 12.37 -3.98 -2.29
C GLN A 48 11.56 -4.27 -1.01
N THR A 49 12.01 -3.77 0.14
CA THR A 49 11.31 -3.91 1.42
C THR A 49 9.99 -3.14 1.44
N THR A 50 9.96 -1.90 0.94
CA THR A 50 8.73 -1.10 0.81
C THR A 50 7.69 -1.83 -0.04
N LYS A 51 8.11 -2.37 -1.19
CA LYS A 51 7.25 -3.19 -2.08
C LYS A 51 6.67 -4.40 -1.36
N LEU A 52 7.52 -5.16 -0.66
CA LEU A 52 7.08 -6.35 0.09
C LEU A 52 6.05 -6.00 1.15
N ARG A 53 6.21 -4.88 1.87
CA ARG A 53 5.25 -4.42 2.88
C ARG A 53 3.92 -3.99 2.24
N MET A 54 3.95 -3.23 1.16
CA MET A 54 2.74 -2.85 0.42
C MET A 54 1.95 -4.08 -0.06
N ASN A 55 2.64 -5.06 -0.65
CA ASN A 55 2.00 -6.30 -1.10
C ASN A 55 1.48 -7.15 0.07
N GLN A 56 2.21 -7.18 1.18
CA GLN A 56 1.74 -7.83 2.40
C GLN A 56 0.46 -7.18 2.91
N THR A 57 0.39 -5.86 2.97
CA THR A 57 -0.82 -5.11 3.34
C THR A 57 -1.97 -5.44 2.39
N ALA A 58 -1.73 -5.42 1.07
CA ALA A 58 -2.75 -5.76 0.10
C ALA A 58 -3.32 -7.17 0.30
N SER A 59 -2.45 -8.15 0.59
CA SER A 59 -2.85 -9.52 0.87
C SER A 59 -3.59 -9.66 2.22
N GLN A 60 -3.15 -8.94 3.25
CA GLN A 60 -3.77 -8.99 4.58
C GLN A 60 -5.17 -8.37 4.61
N PHE A 61 -5.36 -7.25 3.92
CA PHE A 61 -6.63 -6.53 3.88
C PHE A 61 -7.50 -6.89 2.68
N GLY A 62 -7.02 -7.77 1.79
CA GLY A 62 -7.75 -8.16 0.58
C GLY A 62 -8.03 -6.99 -0.37
N LEU A 63 -7.12 -6.01 -0.43
CA LEU A 63 -7.36 -4.76 -1.17
C LEU A 63 -7.27 -4.93 -2.69
N GLY A 64 -6.69 -6.03 -3.17
CA GLY A 64 -6.63 -6.37 -4.60
C GLY A 64 -5.59 -5.59 -5.41
N PHE A 65 -4.87 -4.64 -4.80
CA PHE A 65 -3.75 -3.97 -5.47
C PHE A 65 -2.44 -4.77 -5.35
N GLY A 66 -1.50 -4.52 -6.24
CA GLY A 66 -0.16 -5.13 -6.18
C GLY A 66 0.90 -4.17 -6.68
N VAL A 67 2.07 -4.17 -6.04
CA VAL A 67 3.21 -3.34 -6.43
C VAL A 67 4.34 -4.22 -6.92
N TYR A 68 4.88 -3.92 -8.10
CA TYR A 68 6.02 -4.63 -8.64
C TYR A 68 7.00 -3.68 -9.31
N GLN A 69 8.24 -4.16 -9.48
CA GLN A 69 9.32 -3.40 -10.10
C GLN A 69 9.84 -4.17 -11.30
N LYS A 70 9.98 -3.49 -12.44
CA LYS A 70 10.54 -4.04 -13.69
C LYS A 70 11.39 -2.97 -14.37
N ASN A 71 12.62 -3.33 -14.77
CA ASN A 71 13.57 -2.42 -15.43
C ASN A 71 13.76 -1.09 -14.68
N TYR A 72 13.99 -1.15 -13.35
CA TYR A 72 14.10 0.01 -12.45
C TYR A 72 12.85 0.90 -12.35
N LYS A 73 11.76 0.56 -13.04
CA LYS A 73 10.48 1.26 -12.96
C LYS A 73 9.52 0.50 -12.05
N TRP A 74 8.73 1.25 -11.30
CA TRP A 74 7.72 0.70 -10.40
C TRP A 74 6.37 0.75 -11.08
N PHE A 75 5.56 -0.26 -10.83
CA PHE A 75 4.22 -0.42 -11.39
C PHE A 75 3.29 -0.85 -10.28
N VAL A 76 2.06 -0.35 -10.35
CA VAL A 76 1.00 -0.66 -9.40
C VAL A 76 -0.17 -1.22 -10.17
N THR A 77 -0.53 -2.45 -9.86
CA THR A 77 -1.76 -3.08 -10.29
C THR A 77 -2.89 -2.61 -9.40
N CYS A 78 -3.92 -2.04 -9.99
CA CYS A 78 -5.14 -1.63 -9.33
C CYS A 78 -5.99 -2.86 -9.01
N PRO A 79 -6.89 -2.77 -8.02
CA PRO A 79 -7.87 -3.83 -7.74
C PRO A 79 -8.76 -4.18 -8.94
N GLN A 80 -8.88 -3.24 -9.88
CA GLN A 80 -9.65 -3.37 -11.13
C GLN A 80 -8.91 -4.16 -12.22
N GLY A 81 -7.60 -4.41 -12.05
CA GLY A 81 -6.73 -5.06 -13.04
C GLY A 81 -5.85 -4.10 -13.83
N ASP A 82 -6.09 -2.79 -13.76
CA ASP A 82 -5.29 -1.78 -14.46
C ASP A 82 -3.88 -1.66 -13.87
N VAL A 83 -2.87 -1.63 -14.74
CA VAL A 83 -1.48 -1.43 -14.33
C VAL A 83 -1.09 0.02 -14.58
N ILE A 84 -0.81 0.74 -13.50
CA ILE A 84 -0.36 2.13 -13.54
C ILE A 84 1.15 2.18 -13.28
N PRO A 85 1.94 2.81 -14.16
CA PRO A 85 3.35 3.06 -13.87
C PRO A 85 3.47 4.07 -12.73
N TRP A 86 4.12 3.66 -11.64
CA TRP A 86 4.50 4.56 -10.56
C TRP A 86 5.70 5.38 -11.02
N GLY A 87 5.39 6.52 -11.65
CA GLY A 87 6.37 7.45 -12.22
C GLY A 87 7.30 8.06 -11.16
N SER A 88 7.89 9.20 -11.48
CA SER A 88 8.81 9.91 -10.56
C SER A 88 8.11 10.51 -9.32
N GLY A 89 6.78 10.42 -9.24
CA GLY A 89 5.99 10.89 -8.10
C GLY A 89 6.18 10.03 -6.85
N ARG A 90 6.15 10.69 -5.69
CA ARG A 90 6.30 10.07 -4.36
C ARG A 90 5.08 9.24 -3.94
N ARG A 91 3.89 9.68 -4.38
CA ARG A 91 2.59 9.09 -4.04
C ARG A 91 1.82 8.70 -5.30
N VAL A 92 1.01 7.66 -5.18
CA VAL A 92 0.03 7.27 -6.19
C VAL A 92 -1.29 6.96 -5.50
N THR A 93 -2.40 7.45 -6.07
CA THR A 93 -3.74 7.22 -5.55
C THR A 93 -4.54 6.40 -6.56
N LEU A 94 -5.16 5.34 -6.08
CA LEU A 94 -5.97 4.39 -6.83
C LEU A 94 -7.42 4.54 -6.38
N SER A 95 -8.35 4.65 -7.33
CA SER A 95 -9.79 4.59 -7.10
C SER A 95 -10.25 3.15 -6.94
N ARG A 96 -11.02 2.83 -5.88
CA ARG A 96 -11.73 1.52 -5.78
C ARG A 96 -13.08 1.52 -6.48
N ILE A 97 -13.70 2.68 -6.62
CA ILE A 97 -15.06 2.81 -7.18
C ILE A 97 -14.95 3.09 -8.68
N LYS A 98 -15.63 2.29 -9.50
CA LYS A 98 -15.95 2.69 -10.89
C LYS A 98 -16.91 3.88 -10.79
N GLN A 99 -16.49 5.05 -11.29
CA GLN A 99 -17.48 6.08 -11.66
C GLN A 99 -18.46 5.50 -12.68
#